data_AF-A0A3D4FE24-F1
#
_entry.id   AF-A0A3D4FE24-F1
#
_cell.length_a   1.000
_cell.length_b   1.000
_cell.length_c   1.000
_cell.angle_alpha   90.00
_cell.angle_beta   90.00
_cell.angle_gamma   90.00
#
_symmetry.space_group_name_H-M   'P 1'
#
loop_
_entity.id
_entity.type
_entity.pdbx_description
1 polymer ?
#
loop_
_entity_poly.entity_id
_entity_poly.type
_entity_poly.pdbx_seq_one_letter_code
_entity_poly.pdbx_strand_id
1 'polypeptide(L)'
;MIKRENLLNAIDLRLKESPIVALLGARQVGKTTLAKLYGEKLDRHAWHYFDLEDPRDQARLSQPQMALEDLGGLIVLDEIQRVPELFP
;
A
#
# COMPACT_ATOMS: atom_id res chain seq x y z
N MET A 1 19.57 4.51 8.29
CA MET A 1 18.48 4.38 7.29
C MET A 1 18.58 5.53 6.31
N ILE A 2 18.51 5.28 5.00
CA ILE A 2 18.64 6.34 3.98
C ILE A 2 17.34 7.17 3.97
N LYS A 3 17.45 8.49 4.09
CA LYS A 3 16.30 9.39 4.01
C LYS A 3 15.77 9.45 2.57
N ARG A 4 14.47 9.22 2.39
CA ARG A 4 13.78 9.18 1.08
C ARG A 4 12.79 10.35 0.90
N GLU A 5 13.12 11.51 1.47
CA GLU A 5 12.20 12.66 1.61
C GLU A 5 11.54 13.07 0.29
N ASN A 6 12.30 13.14 -0.81
CA ASN A 6 11.75 13.49 -2.13
C ASN A 6 10.68 12.49 -2.61
N LEU A 7 10.88 11.19 -2.40
CA LEU A 7 9.90 10.17 -2.81
C LEU A 7 8.68 10.18 -1.89
N LEU A 8 8.87 10.39 -0.59
CA LEU A 8 7.77 10.51 0.36
C LEU A 8 6.89 11.73 0.07
N ASN A 9 7.50 12.86 -0.30
CA ASN A 9 6.77 14.06 -0.70
C ASN A 9 6.03 13.85 -2.03
N ALA A 10 6.61 13.08 -2.96
CA ALA A 10 5.93 12.72 -4.19
C ALA A 10 4.69 11.86 -3.92
N ILE A 11 4.78 10.87 -3.02
CA ILE A 11 3.61 10.07 -2.59
C ILE A 11 2.53 10.97 -2.01
N ASP A 12 2.89 11.89 -1.11
CA ASP A 12 1.95 12.83 -0.49
C ASP A 12 1.23 13.70 -1.52
N LEU A 13 1.97 14.25 -2.49
CA LEU A 13 1.40 15.04 -3.55
C LEU A 13 0.43 14.21 -4.41
N ARG A 14 0.81 13.00 -4.81
CA ARG A 14 -0.02 12.15 -5.66
C ARG A 14 -1.28 11.66 -4.97
N LEU A 15 -1.23 11.36 -3.67
CA LEU A 15 -2.41 10.98 -2.89
C LEU A 15 -3.39 12.14 -2.68
N LYS A 16 -2.93 13.40 -2.76
CA LYS A 16 -3.83 14.57 -2.79
C LYS A 16 -4.51 14.75 -4.14
N GLU A 17 -3.87 14.32 -5.22
CA GLU A 17 -4.38 14.43 -6.59
C GLU A 17 -5.28 13.27 -6.99
N SER A 18 -5.03 12.07 -6.46
CA SER A 18 -5.73 10.84 -6.79
C SER A 18 -5.94 9.97 -5.54
N PRO A 19 -7.12 9.35 -5.38
CA PRO A 19 -7.37 8.45 -4.25
C PRO A 19 -6.51 7.19 -4.29
N ILE A 20 -5.96 6.82 -5.46
CA ILE A 20 -5.15 5.61 -5.65
C ILE A 20 -3.84 5.99 -6.34
N VAL A 21 -2.73 5.46 -5.82
CA VAL A 21 -1.37 5.65 -6.36
C VAL A 21 -0.67 4.29 -6.48
N ALA A 22 -0.08 4.02 -7.65
CA ALA A 22 0.74 2.84 -7.88
C ALA A 22 2.24 3.17 -7.70
N LEU A 23 2.94 2.39 -6.88
CA LEU A 23 4.40 2.46 -6.75
C LEU A 23 5.06 1.49 -7.73
N LEU A 24 5.60 2.03 -8.82
CA LEU A 24 6.26 1.25 -9.87
C LEU A 24 7.79 1.24 -9.70
N GLY A 25 8.44 0.19 -10.20
CA GLY A 25 9.90 0.07 -10.20
C GLY A 25 10.37 -1.39 -10.21
N ALA A 26 11.64 -1.61 -10.55
CA ALA A 26 12.23 -2.95 -10.62
C ALA A 26 12.13 -3.73 -9.29
N ARG A 27 12.32 -5.05 -9.33
CA ARG A 27 12.38 -5.87 -8.11
C ARG A 27 13.54 -5.39 -7.23
N GLN A 28 13.34 -5.45 -5.90
CA GLN A 28 14.38 -5.15 -4.89
C GLN A 28 14.94 -3.72 -4.86
N VAL A 29 14.22 -2.73 -5.43
CA VAL A 29 14.61 -1.30 -5.33
C VAL A 29 14.12 -0.59 -4.06
N GLY A 30 13.40 -1.31 -3.18
CA GLY A 30 12.91 -0.79 -1.90
C GLY A 30 11.51 -0.17 -1.93
N LYS A 31 10.62 -0.61 -2.84
CA LYS A 31 9.22 -0.14 -2.92
C LYS A 31 8.44 -0.43 -1.64
N THR A 32 8.48 -1.68 -1.17
CA THR A 32 7.91 -2.12 0.12
C THR A 32 8.40 -1.25 1.27
N THR A 33 9.71 -0.98 1.32
CA THR A 33 10.30 -0.12 2.36
C THR A 33 9.77 1.31 2.26
N LEU A 34 9.63 1.86 1.07
CA LEU A 34 9.09 3.20 0.86
C LEU A 34 7.62 3.29 1.29
N ALA A 35 6.79 2.29 0.96
CA ALA A 35 5.39 2.26 1.35
C ALA A 35 5.21 2.18 2.87
N LYS A 36 5.98 1.31 3.55
CA LYS A 36 6.00 1.21 5.02
C LYS A 36 6.46 2.51 5.67
N LEU A 37 7.55 3.10 5.17
CA LEU A 37 8.04 4.40 5.66
C LEU A 37 7.02 5.53 5.50
N TYR A 38 6.19 5.50 4.45
CA TYR A 38 5.13 6.49 4.30
C TYR A 38 4.00 6.24 5.31
N GLY A 39 3.53 4.99 5.45
CA GLY A 39 2.50 4.62 6.43
C GLY A 39 2.91 4.89 7.87
N GLU A 40 4.16 4.61 8.24
CA GLU A 40 4.73 4.87 9.58
C GLU A 40 4.76 6.36 9.97
N LYS A 41 4.64 7.28 9.01
CA LYS A 41 4.49 8.72 9.28
C LYS A 41 3.06 9.11 9.66
N LEU A 42 2.10 8.25 9.39
CA LEU A 42 0.69 8.46 9.72
C LEU A 42 0.39 7.92 11.11
N ASP A 43 -0.74 8.35 11.67
CA ASP A 43 -1.24 7.78 12.93
C ASP A 43 -1.48 6.28 12.77
N ARG A 44 -1.29 5.51 13.85
CA ARG A 44 -1.34 4.03 13.83
C ARG A 44 -2.63 3.45 13.24
N HIS A 45 -3.76 4.13 13.43
CA HIS A 45 -5.07 3.70 12.94
C HIS A 45 -5.44 4.34 11.59
N ALA A 46 -4.58 5.18 11.03
CA ALA A 46 -4.79 5.87 9.77
C ALA A 46 -4.16 5.12 8.58
N TRP A 47 -3.57 3.94 8.79
CA TRP A 47 -3.07 3.12 7.71
C TRP A 47 -3.13 1.61 7.98
N HIS A 48 -3.25 0.86 6.90
CA HIS A 48 -3.35 -0.59 6.87
C HIS A 48 -2.40 -1.14 5.81
N TYR A 49 -1.82 -2.31 6.08
CA TYR A 49 -0.87 -2.96 5.19
C TYR A 49 -1.29 -4.40 4.95
N PHE A 50 -1.33 -4.80 3.69
CA PHE A 50 -1.58 -6.16 3.23
C PHE A 50 -0.40 -6.62 2.40
N ASP A 51 0.24 -7.70 2.83
CA ASP A 51 1.28 -8.38 2.06
C ASP A 51 0.67 -9.51 1.26
N LEU A 52 0.49 -9.34 -0.06
CA LEU A 52 -0.10 -10.40 -0.88
C LEU A 52 0.88 -11.53 -1.20
N GLU A 53 2.05 -11.61 -0.57
CA GLU A 53 2.80 -12.87 -0.49
C GLU A 53 2.41 -13.71 0.73
N ASP A 54 1.82 -13.10 1.78
CA ASP A 54 1.30 -13.82 2.94
C ASP A 54 -0.06 -14.47 2.60
N PRO A 55 -0.19 -15.80 2.70
CA PRO A 55 -1.44 -16.50 2.44
C PRO A 55 -2.62 -15.99 3.31
N ARG A 56 -2.34 -15.44 4.49
CA ARG A 56 -3.38 -14.89 5.38
C ARG A 56 -3.97 -13.60 4.82
N ASP A 57 -3.14 -12.71 4.31
CA ASP A 57 -3.60 -11.45 3.72
C ASP A 57 -4.28 -11.69 2.36
N GLN A 58 -3.77 -12.63 1.56
CA GLN A 58 -4.48 -13.12 0.37
C GLN A 58 -5.87 -13.66 0.73
N ALA A 59 -5.96 -14.54 1.74
CA ALA A 59 -7.23 -15.13 2.16
C ALA A 59 -8.21 -14.06 2.66
N ARG A 60 -7.74 -13.05 3.41
CA ARG A 60 -8.56 -11.90 3.83
C ARG A 60 -9.13 -11.16 2.62
N LEU A 61 -8.32 -10.95 1.58
CA LEU A 61 -8.73 -10.24 0.37
C LEU A 61 -9.50 -11.10 -0.65
N SER A 62 -9.81 -12.36 -0.34
CA SER A 62 -10.75 -13.17 -1.13
C SER A 62 -12.17 -12.60 -1.17
N GLN A 63 -12.53 -11.82 -0.15
CA GLN A 63 -13.77 -11.03 -0.09
C GLN A 63 -13.39 -9.56 0.14
N PRO A 64 -12.88 -8.85 -0.88
CA PRO A 64 -12.23 -7.57 -0.71
C PRO A 64 -13.18 -6.49 -0.18
N GLN A 65 -14.46 -6.55 -0.53
CA GLN A 65 -15.44 -5.60 -0.03
C GLN A 65 -15.57 -5.68 1.49
N MET A 66 -15.76 -6.88 2.06
CA MET A 66 -15.80 -7.08 3.52
C MET A 66 -14.46 -6.79 4.20
N ALA A 67 -13.35 -7.10 3.54
CA ALA A 67 -12.03 -6.90 4.12
C ALA A 67 -11.64 -5.41 4.22
N LEU A 68 -12.20 -4.56 3.35
CA LEU A 68 -11.82 -3.15 3.22
C LEU A 68 -12.91 -2.18 3.66
N GLU A 69 -14.19 -2.59 3.78
CA GLU A 69 -15.32 -1.68 4.06
C GLU A 69 -15.20 -0.89 5.36
N ASP A 70 -14.69 -1.52 6.41
CA ASP A 70 -14.52 -0.88 7.72
C ASP A 70 -13.16 -0.17 7.87
N LEU A 71 -12.29 -0.26 6.86
CA LEU A 71 -10.97 0.34 6.90
C LEU A 71 -11.01 1.79 6.41
N GLY A 72 -10.40 2.67 7.19
CA GLY A 72 -10.24 4.08 6.85
C GLY A 72 -8.77 4.45 6.62
N GLY A 73 -8.54 5.59 5.98
CA GLY A 73 -7.18 6.09 5.75
C GLY A 73 -6.45 5.36 4.62
N LEU A 74 -5.13 5.24 4.76
CA LEU A 74 -4.26 4.69 3.72
C LEU A 74 -4.26 3.16 3.75
N ILE A 75 -4.62 2.53 2.64
CA ILE A 75 -4.51 1.08 2.49
C ILE A 75 -3.38 0.77 1.51
N VAL A 76 -2.37 0.05 1.98
CA VAL A 76 -1.24 -0.42 1.16
C VAL A 76 -1.47 -1.88 0.81
N LEU A 77 -1.54 -2.17 -0.49
CA LEU A 77 -1.56 -3.53 -1.03
C LEU A 77 -0.20 -3.80 -1.68
N ASP A 78 0.66 -4.56 -1.00
CA ASP A 78 1.98 -4.92 -1.54
C ASP A 78 1.90 -6.18 -2.42
N GLU A 79 2.76 -6.26 -3.43
CA GLU A 79 2.80 -7.33 -4.42
C GLU A 79 1.43 -7.61 -5.08
N ILE A 80 0.68 -6.53 -5.36
CA ILE A 80 -0.70 -6.54 -5.88
C ILE A 80 -0.92 -7.42 -7.12
N GLN A 81 0.11 -7.61 -7.94
CA GLN A 81 0.05 -8.50 -9.11
C GLN A 81 -0.22 -9.98 -8.78
N ARG A 82 -0.17 -10.37 -7.49
CA ARG A 82 -0.55 -11.69 -7.01
C ARG A 82 -2.06 -11.95 -7.06
N VAL A 83 -2.86 -10.89 -7.09
CA VAL A 83 -4.34 -10.93 -7.07
C VAL A 83 -4.91 -10.02 -8.17
N PRO A 84 -4.65 -10.33 -9.45
CA PRO A 84 -5.04 -9.49 -10.59
C PRO A 84 -6.56 -9.28 -10.69
N GLU A 85 -7.37 -10.19 -10.17
CA GLU A 85 -8.83 -10.14 -10.14
C GLU A 85 -9.41 -8.98 -9.32
N LEU A 86 -8.60 -8.29 -8.52
CA LEU A 86 -9.01 -7.07 -7.80
C LEU A 86 -9.26 -5.88 -8.74
N PHE A 87 -8.79 -5.92 -9.99
CA PHE A 87 -8.95 -4.86 -10.99
C PHE A 87 -9.68 -5.40 -12.23
N PRO A 88 -11.03 -5.41 -12.25
CA PRO A 88 -11.82 -5.85 -13.40
C PRO A 88 -11.77 -4.89 -14.59
#